data_AF-M6D425-F1
#
_entry.id   AF-M6D425-F1
#
_cell.length_a   1.000
_cell.length_b   1.000
_cell.length_c   1.000
_cell.angle_alpha   90.00
_cell.angle_beta   90.00
_cell.angle_gamma   90.00
#
_symmetry.space_group_name_H-M   'P 1'
#
loop_
_entity.id
_entity.type
_entity.pdbx_description
1 polymer ?
#
loop_
_entity_poly.entity_id
_entity_poly.type
_entity_poly.pdbx_seq_one_letter_code
_entity_poly.pdbx_strand_id
1 'polypeptide(L)'
;MFRRIPRKLEEVLGEEGTNEFVDFINDSFGANRENVVELVSDRFENRLSEELNTFRSEYKTDLADLRAEFKSDLAALRAEVKEDIAELRAEVKEDIAELRAEVKEDIAELRAEVKEDIAELRAEVKEDIAALRAEVKEDIAELRTEMNEKISELRIEIHKLISVQTKWMLGAIIALTGIFSIIVKL
;
A
#
# COMPACT_ATOMS: atom_id res chain seq x y z
N MET A 1 53.80 -78.84 -9.32
CA MET A 1 54.50 -79.84 -10.16
C MET A 1 55.18 -80.82 -9.22
N PHE A 2 54.77 -82.08 -9.27
CA PHE A 2 55.35 -83.13 -8.44
C PHE A 2 56.74 -83.47 -9.00
N ARG A 3 57.75 -83.46 -8.14
CA ARG A 3 59.14 -83.70 -8.55
C ARG A 3 59.63 -85.12 -8.25
N ARG A 4 58.95 -85.87 -7.37
CA ARG A 4 59.27 -87.27 -7.00
C ARG A 4 58.05 -87.99 -6.45
N ILE A 5 57.98 -89.29 -6.64
CA ILE A 5 56.96 -90.19 -6.06
C ILE A 5 57.52 -90.96 -4.86
N PRO A 6 56.67 -91.58 -4.01
CA PRO A 6 57.12 -92.38 -2.88
C PRO A 6 58.01 -93.55 -3.32
N ARG A 7 59.12 -93.81 -2.61
CA ARG A 7 60.12 -94.83 -2.97
C ARG A 7 59.55 -96.24 -3.24
N LYS A 8 58.51 -96.63 -2.51
CA LYS A 8 57.83 -97.93 -2.70
C LYS A 8 57.17 -98.06 -4.08
N LEU A 9 56.72 -96.95 -4.67
CA LEU A 9 56.16 -96.93 -6.03
C LEU A 9 57.28 -96.93 -7.07
N GLU A 10 58.39 -96.26 -6.80
CA GLU A 10 59.57 -96.22 -7.66
C GLU A 10 60.21 -97.62 -7.83
N GLU A 11 60.31 -98.39 -6.75
CA GLU A 11 60.78 -99.78 -6.77
C GLU A 11 59.88 -100.73 -7.57
N VAL A 12 58.57 -100.47 -7.62
CA VAL A 12 57.57 -101.32 -8.30
C VAL A 12 57.43 -100.97 -9.78
N LEU A 13 57.55 -99.70 -10.14
CA LEU A 13 57.36 -99.18 -11.49
C LEU A 13 58.65 -99.11 -12.32
N GLY A 14 59.83 -99.17 -11.68
CA GLY A 14 61.12 -98.94 -12.33
C GLY A 14 61.35 -97.46 -12.68
N GLU A 15 62.55 -97.13 -13.14
CA GLU A 15 62.96 -95.74 -13.42
C GLU A 15 62.15 -95.11 -14.56
N GLU A 16 61.91 -95.87 -15.64
CA GLU A 16 61.13 -95.45 -16.81
C GLU A 16 59.64 -95.27 -16.47
N GLY A 17 59.01 -96.25 -15.80
CA GLY A 17 57.62 -96.16 -15.37
C GLY A 17 57.37 -95.10 -14.29
N THR A 18 58.37 -94.77 -13.48
CA THR A 18 58.32 -93.66 -12.52
C THR A 18 58.25 -92.31 -13.23
N ASN A 19 59.05 -92.11 -14.27
CA ASN A 19 59.06 -90.87 -15.05
C ASN A 19 57.75 -90.69 -15.82
N GLU A 20 57.27 -91.73 -16.52
CA GLU A 20 55.98 -91.68 -17.22
C GLU A 20 54.81 -91.41 -16.27
N PHE A 21 54.83 -91.99 -15.06
CA PHE A 21 53.80 -91.73 -14.06
C PHE A 21 53.87 -90.30 -13.51
N VAL A 22 55.07 -89.75 -13.29
CA VAL A 22 55.25 -88.35 -12.90
C VAL A 22 54.75 -87.40 -13.98
N ASP A 23 55.03 -87.70 -15.25
CA ASP A 23 54.57 -86.90 -16.40
C ASP A 23 53.05 -86.97 -16.54
N PHE A 24 52.45 -88.17 -16.48
CA PHE A 24 50.99 -88.35 -16.48
C PHE A 24 50.31 -87.57 -15.36
N ILE A 25 50.86 -87.61 -14.15
CA ILE A 25 50.33 -86.87 -13.00
C ILE A 25 50.49 -85.37 -13.24
N ASN A 26 51.65 -84.88 -13.67
CA ASN A 26 51.84 -83.45 -13.93
C ASN A 26 50.93 -82.93 -15.05
N ASP A 27 50.72 -83.70 -16.12
CA ASP A 27 49.82 -83.37 -17.21
C ASP A 27 48.35 -83.39 -16.77
N SER A 28 47.94 -84.42 -16.02
CA SER A 28 46.58 -84.53 -15.48
C SER A 28 46.26 -83.40 -14.50
N PHE A 29 47.19 -83.07 -13.59
CA PHE A 29 47.03 -81.94 -12.66
C PHE A 29 47.14 -80.59 -13.38
N GLY A 30 47.94 -80.48 -14.45
CA GLY A 30 48.04 -79.30 -15.31
C GLY A 30 46.71 -79.02 -16.01
N ALA A 31 46.19 -80.02 -16.73
CA ALA A 31 44.89 -79.95 -17.40
C ALA A 31 43.74 -79.68 -16.40
N ASN A 32 43.75 -80.34 -15.24
CA ASN A 32 42.74 -80.08 -14.21
C ASN A 32 42.83 -78.64 -13.66
N ARG A 33 44.04 -78.11 -13.44
CA ARG A 33 44.22 -76.71 -13.01
C ARG A 33 43.69 -75.74 -14.07
N GLU A 34 43.98 -75.99 -15.34
CA GLU A 34 43.51 -75.16 -16.46
C GLU A 34 41.99 -75.16 -16.54
N ASN A 35 41.35 -76.34 -16.51
CA ASN A 35 39.90 -76.48 -16.45
C ASN A 35 39.26 -75.76 -15.24
N VAL A 36 39.90 -75.84 -14.06
CA VAL A 36 39.40 -75.17 -12.86
C VAL A 36 39.53 -73.65 -12.98
N VAL A 37 40.63 -73.14 -13.53
CA VAL A 37 40.82 -71.70 -13.75
C VAL A 37 39.81 -71.17 -14.75
N GLU A 38 39.60 -71.87 -15.88
CA GLU A 38 38.60 -71.53 -16.89
C GLU A 38 37.20 -71.49 -16.29
N LEU A 39 36.79 -72.55 -15.57
CA LEU A 39 35.47 -72.63 -14.93
C LEU A 39 35.25 -71.49 -13.92
N VAL A 40 36.26 -71.14 -13.13
CA VAL A 40 36.18 -70.05 -12.16
C VAL A 40 36.10 -68.69 -12.84
N SER A 41 36.92 -68.46 -13.88
CA SER A 41 36.86 -67.24 -14.69
C SER A 41 35.49 -67.07 -15.34
N ASP A 42 34.96 -68.09 -16.01
CA ASP A 42 33.65 -68.04 -16.64
C ASP A 42 32.55 -67.75 -15.63
N ARG A 43 32.58 -68.41 -14.47
CA ARG A 43 31.60 -68.16 -13.40
C ARG A 43 31.70 -66.73 -12.88
N PHE A 44 32.91 -66.22 -12.72
CA PHE A 44 33.14 -64.85 -12.26
C PHE A 44 32.64 -63.82 -13.28
N GLU A 45 32.97 -64.00 -14.57
CA GLU A 45 32.53 -63.11 -15.65
C GLU A 45 31.01 -63.12 -15.83
N ASN A 46 30.38 -64.30 -15.75
CA ASN A 46 28.93 -64.43 -15.78
C ASN A 46 28.28 -63.71 -14.60
N ARG A 47 28.77 -63.94 -13.37
CA ARG A 47 28.22 -63.29 -12.17
C ARG A 47 28.41 -61.78 -12.18
N LEU A 48 29.57 -61.30 -12.60
CA LEU A 48 29.81 -59.86 -12.77
C LEU A 48 28.87 -59.25 -13.81
N SER A 49 28.64 -59.93 -14.92
CA SER A 49 27.73 -59.46 -15.98
C SER A 49 26.29 -59.38 -15.47
N GLU A 50 25.85 -60.38 -14.70
CA GLU A 50 24.52 -60.38 -14.05
C GLU A 50 24.38 -59.25 -13.03
N GLU A 51 25.35 -59.08 -12.13
CA GLU A 51 25.35 -58.02 -11.11
C GLU A 51 25.37 -56.63 -11.77
N LEU A 52 26.19 -56.41 -12.80
CA LEU A 52 26.23 -55.14 -13.55
C LEU A 52 24.91 -54.85 -14.29
N ASN A 53 24.30 -55.86 -14.90
CA ASN A 53 23.02 -55.69 -15.58
C ASN A 53 21.90 -55.36 -14.58
N THR A 54 21.90 -56.02 -13.43
CA THR A 54 20.95 -55.76 -12.34
C THR A 54 21.11 -54.33 -11.82
N PHE A 55 22.34 -53.96 -11.44
CA PHE A 55 22.66 -52.60 -10.98
C PHE A 55 22.28 -51.53 -12.01
N ARG A 56 22.58 -51.76 -13.29
CA ARG A 56 22.23 -50.83 -14.36
C ARG A 56 20.70 -50.69 -14.52
N SER A 57 19.96 -51.78 -14.34
CA SER A 57 18.50 -51.76 -14.40
C SER A 57 17.89 -51.00 -13.21
N GLU A 58 18.37 -51.27 -12.00
CA GLU A 58 17.95 -50.58 -10.77
C GLU A 58 18.25 -49.08 -10.88
N TYR A 59 19.50 -48.71 -11.18
CA TYR A 59 19.89 -47.31 -11.34
C TYR A 59 19.05 -46.56 -12.39
N LYS A 60 18.73 -47.21 -13.50
CA LYS A 60 17.88 -46.60 -14.55
C LYS A 60 16.45 -46.39 -14.05
N THR A 61 15.95 -47.30 -13.23
CA THR A 61 14.61 -47.21 -12.62
C THR A 61 14.58 -46.08 -11.61
N ASP A 62 15.52 -46.06 -10.67
CA ASP A 62 15.65 -45.00 -9.65
C ASP A 62 15.77 -43.61 -10.28
N LEU A 63 16.55 -43.48 -11.36
CA LEU A 63 16.68 -42.22 -12.08
C LEU A 63 15.39 -41.79 -12.78
N ALA A 64 14.61 -42.76 -13.29
CA ALA A 64 13.32 -42.48 -13.91
C ALA A 64 12.29 -42.04 -12.85
N ASP A 65 12.27 -42.70 -11.70
CA ASP A 65 11.38 -42.40 -10.58
C ASP A 65 11.69 -41.01 -10.00
N LEU A 66 12.97 -40.73 -9.72
CA LEU A 66 13.39 -39.40 -9.24
C LEU A 66 13.03 -38.29 -10.22
N ARG A 67 13.15 -38.55 -11.53
CA ARG A 67 12.74 -37.58 -12.57
C ARG A 67 11.23 -37.39 -12.59
N ALA A 68 10.45 -38.43 -12.35
CA ALA A 68 9.00 -38.36 -12.29
C ALA A 68 8.53 -37.59 -11.04
N GLU A 69 9.10 -37.87 -9.87
CA GLU A 69 8.85 -37.16 -8.62
C GLU A 69 9.18 -35.67 -8.77
N PHE A 70 10.38 -35.34 -9.24
CA PHE A 70 10.77 -33.93 -9.43
C PHE A 70 9.84 -33.18 -10.40
N LYS A 71 9.36 -33.85 -11.45
CA LYS A 71 8.40 -33.26 -12.39
C LYS A 71 7.03 -33.04 -11.73
N SER A 72 6.61 -33.96 -10.87
CA SER A 72 5.38 -33.86 -10.10
C SER A 72 5.46 -32.69 -9.11
N ASP A 73 6.53 -32.61 -8.34
CA ASP A 73 6.75 -31.54 -7.35
C ASP A 73 6.79 -30.16 -8.01
N LEU A 74 7.49 -30.05 -9.16
CA LEU A 74 7.52 -28.81 -9.92
C LEU A 74 6.15 -28.42 -10.47
N ALA A 75 5.29 -29.40 -10.82
CA ALA A 75 3.92 -29.13 -11.26
C ALA A 75 3.03 -28.69 -10.09
N ALA A 76 3.18 -29.33 -8.92
CA ALA A 76 2.46 -28.97 -7.69
C ALA A 76 2.83 -27.54 -7.26
N LEU A 77 4.12 -27.23 -7.16
CA LEU A 77 4.61 -25.90 -6.79
C LEU A 77 4.11 -24.80 -7.76
N ARG A 78 4.05 -25.10 -9.07
CA ARG A 78 3.48 -24.17 -10.06
C ARG A 78 1.98 -23.96 -9.87
N ALA A 79 1.24 -24.98 -9.43
CA ALA A 79 -0.18 -24.86 -9.17
C ALA A 79 -0.43 -24.02 -7.92
N GLU A 80 0.30 -24.28 -6.83
CA GLU A 80 0.28 -23.52 -5.58
C GLU A 80 0.59 -22.04 -5.82
N VAL A 81 1.72 -21.72 -6.47
CA VAL A 81 2.07 -20.32 -6.80
C VAL A 81 1.01 -19.63 -7.65
N LYS A 82 0.32 -20.36 -8.53
CA LYS A 82 -0.77 -19.80 -9.35
C LYS A 82 -2.01 -19.50 -8.52
N GLU A 83 -2.31 -20.34 -7.53
CA GLU A 83 -3.40 -20.16 -6.57
C GLU A 83 -3.12 -18.95 -5.67
N ASP A 84 -1.92 -18.86 -5.08
CA ASP A 84 -1.49 -17.72 -4.26
C ASP A 84 -1.59 -16.39 -5.02
N ILE A 85 -1.14 -16.37 -6.29
CA ILE A 85 -1.26 -15.18 -7.13
C ILE A 85 -2.73 -14.81 -7.39
N ALA A 86 -3.62 -15.80 -7.51
CA ALA A 86 -5.04 -15.55 -7.73
C ALA A 86 -5.72 -15.02 -6.46
N GLU A 87 -5.35 -15.55 -5.29
CA GLU A 87 -5.83 -15.10 -3.99
C GLU A 87 -5.37 -13.67 -3.69
N LEU A 88 -4.07 -13.37 -3.83
CA LEU A 88 -3.54 -12.01 -3.67
C LEU A 88 -4.19 -11.01 -4.63
N ARG A 89 -4.52 -11.42 -5.86
CA ARG A 89 -5.24 -10.54 -6.80
C ARG A 89 -6.68 -10.28 -6.37
N ALA A 90 -7.33 -11.24 -5.71
CA ALA A 90 -8.68 -11.07 -5.19
C ALA A 90 -8.67 -10.13 -3.98
N GLU A 91 -7.75 -10.35 -3.04
CA GLU A 91 -7.54 -9.50 -1.85
C GLU A 91 -7.27 -8.05 -2.24
N VAL A 92 -6.28 -7.80 -3.12
CA VAL A 92 -5.98 -6.44 -3.60
C VAL A 92 -7.18 -5.77 -4.29
N LYS A 93 -8.03 -6.54 -4.97
CA LYS A 93 -9.23 -6.00 -5.61
C LYS A 93 -10.30 -5.62 -4.58
N GLU A 94 -10.42 -6.39 -3.51
CA GLU A 94 -11.31 -6.10 -2.38
C GLU A 94 -10.85 -4.84 -1.64
N ASP A 95 -9.56 -4.75 -1.29
CA ASP A 95 -8.96 -3.57 -0.65
C ASP A 95 -9.19 -2.29 -1.47
N ILE A 96 -8.99 -2.36 -2.80
CA ILE A 96 -9.24 -1.22 -3.69
C ILE A 96 -10.73 -0.83 -3.69
N ALA A 97 -11.64 -1.80 -3.56
CA ALA A 97 -13.08 -1.52 -3.51
C ALA A 97 -13.48 -0.88 -2.18
N GLU A 98 -12.91 -1.36 -1.07
CA GLU A 98 -13.11 -0.80 0.27
C GLU A 98 -12.59 0.64 0.35
N LEU A 99 -11.34 0.88 -0.05
CA LEU A 99 -10.76 2.23 -0.10
C LEU A 99 -11.56 3.20 -0.98
N ARG A 100 -12.12 2.72 -2.10
CA ARG A 100 -13.00 3.55 -2.93
C ARG A 100 -14.32 3.89 -2.25
N ALA A 101 -14.85 2.99 -1.43
CA ALA A 101 -16.07 3.24 -0.67
C ALA A 101 -15.81 4.27 0.44
N GLU A 102 -14.74 4.08 1.21
CA GLU A 102 -14.28 5.01 2.26
C GLU A 102 -14.07 6.42 1.71
N VAL A 103 -13.27 6.58 0.64
CA VAL A 103 -13.05 7.88 0.01
C VAL A 103 -14.34 8.54 -0.48
N LYS A 104 -15.33 7.75 -0.92
CA LYS A 104 -16.62 8.29 -1.35
C LYS A 104 -17.46 8.78 -0.18
N GLU A 105 -17.39 8.10 0.96
CA GLU A 105 -18.02 8.49 2.22
C GLU A 105 -17.39 9.79 2.74
N ASP A 106 -16.07 9.86 2.83
CA ASP A 106 -15.34 11.06 3.25
C ASP A 106 -15.68 12.29 2.39
N ILE A 107 -15.74 12.11 1.06
CA ILE A 107 -16.14 13.19 0.15
C ILE A 107 -17.59 13.64 0.40
N ALA A 108 -18.49 12.72 0.76
CA ALA A 108 -19.87 13.05 1.05
C ALA A 108 -19.99 13.80 2.39
N GLU A 109 -19.25 13.39 3.41
CA GLU A 109 -19.17 14.05 4.71
C GLU A 109 -18.60 15.47 4.58
N LEU A 110 -17.44 15.64 3.94
CA LEU A 110 -16.85 16.95 3.68
C LEU A 110 -17.78 17.88 2.90
N ARG A 111 -18.55 17.35 1.94
CA ARG A 111 -19.56 18.16 1.22
C ARG A 111 -20.72 18.60 2.11
N ALA A 112 -21.10 17.78 3.08
CA ALA A 112 -22.15 18.13 4.04
C ALA A 112 -21.64 19.21 5.00
N GLU A 113 -20.44 19.04 5.55
CA GLU A 113 -19.78 20.01 6.44
C GLU A 113 -19.64 21.37 5.75
N VAL A 114 -19.06 21.42 4.54
CA VAL A 114 -18.92 22.68 3.78
C VAL A 114 -20.27 23.35 3.51
N LYS A 115 -21.35 22.57 3.33
CA LYS A 115 -22.69 23.14 3.11
C LYS A 115 -23.26 23.74 4.40
N GLU A 116 -22.98 23.12 5.54
CA GLU A 116 -23.33 23.63 6.86
C GLU A 116 -22.59 24.92 7.16
N ASP A 117 -21.27 24.96 6.97
CA ASP A 117 -20.43 26.15 7.14
C ASP A 117 -20.93 27.33 6.29
N ILE A 118 -21.27 27.07 5.02
CA ILE A 118 -21.83 28.09 4.12
C ILE A 118 -23.19 28.60 4.63
N ALA A 119 -24.01 27.73 5.23
CA ALA A 119 -25.31 28.13 5.78
C ALA A 119 -25.13 28.97 7.04
N GLU A 120 -24.20 28.60 7.92
CA GLU A 120 -23.85 29.35 9.13
C GLU A 120 -23.30 30.74 8.78
N LEU A 121 -22.31 30.83 7.89
CA LEU A 121 -21.77 32.11 7.43
C LEU A 121 -22.83 33.02 6.79
N ARG A 122 -23.79 32.44 6.06
CA ARG A 122 -24.92 33.21 5.51
C ARG A 122 -25.86 33.74 6.58
N ALA A 123 -26.05 33.00 7.67
CA ALA A 123 -26.86 33.43 8.80
C ALA A 123 -26.18 34.57 9.55
N GLU A 124 -24.89 34.41 9.85
CA GLU A 124 -24.05 35.44 10.50
C GLU A 124 -24.06 36.75 9.68
N VAL A 125 -23.77 36.69 8.39
CA VAL A 125 -23.80 37.89 7.52
C VAL A 125 -25.17 38.56 7.49
N LYS A 126 -26.26 37.78 7.59
CA LYS A 126 -27.62 38.35 7.63
C LYS A 126 -27.90 39.06 8.96
N GLU A 127 -27.39 38.52 10.06
CA GLU A 127 -27.46 39.13 11.38
C GLU A 127 -26.66 40.44 11.41
N ASP A 128 -25.42 40.44 10.91
CA ASP A 128 -24.57 41.62 10.80
C ASP A 128 -25.24 42.74 9.98
N ILE A 129 -25.83 42.39 8.83
CA ILE A 129 -26.57 43.36 8.00
C ILE A 129 -27.78 43.92 8.75
N ALA A 130 -28.47 43.10 9.55
CA ALA A 130 -29.62 43.55 10.33
C ALA A 130 -29.17 44.49 11.47
N ALA A 131 -28.07 44.17 12.15
CA ALA A 131 -27.47 45.00 13.19
C ALA A 131 -27.03 46.37 12.62
N LEU A 132 -26.26 46.38 11.53
CA LEU A 132 -25.83 47.61 10.85
C LEU A 132 -27.01 48.47 10.39
N ARG A 133 -28.11 47.85 9.91
CA ARG A 133 -29.33 48.60 9.54
C ARG A 133 -30.01 49.23 10.75
N ALA A 134 -29.96 48.58 11.91
CA ALA A 134 -30.51 49.11 13.15
C ALA A 134 -29.68 50.32 13.62
N GLU A 135 -28.36 50.16 13.67
CA GLU A 135 -27.40 51.23 14.01
C GLU A 135 -27.58 52.46 13.11
N VAL A 136 -27.59 52.29 11.78
CA VAL A 136 -27.81 53.41 10.84
C VAL A 136 -29.18 54.09 11.05
N LYS A 137 -30.22 53.34 11.45
CA LYS A 137 -31.54 53.91 11.72
C LYS A 137 -31.53 54.75 13.00
N GLU A 138 -30.80 54.30 14.02
CA GLU A 138 -30.58 55.04 15.26
C GLU A 138 -29.81 56.33 14.99
N ASP A 139 -28.67 56.25 14.29
CA ASP A 139 -27.87 57.41 13.88
C ASP A 139 -28.71 58.46 13.12
N ILE A 140 -29.56 58.02 12.19
CA ILE A 140 -30.46 58.93 11.45
C ILE A 140 -31.48 59.59 12.37
N ALA A 141 -32.00 58.88 13.37
CA ALA A 141 -32.96 59.41 14.34
C ALA A 141 -32.30 60.43 15.28
N GLU A 142 -31.07 60.15 15.73
CA GLU A 142 -30.26 61.08 16.52
C GLU A 142 -29.96 62.36 15.73
N LEU A 143 -29.44 62.23 14.51
CA LEU A 143 -29.16 63.39 13.62
C LEU A 143 -30.42 64.23 13.35
N ARG A 144 -31.59 63.61 13.17
CA ARG A 144 -32.86 64.33 13.02
C ARG A 144 -33.24 65.11 14.28
N THR A 145 -33.01 64.53 15.45
CA THR A 145 -33.28 65.16 16.74
C THR A 145 -32.37 66.37 16.94
N GLU A 146 -31.07 66.21 16.76
CA GLU A 146 -30.09 67.30 16.84
C GLU A 146 -30.41 68.43 15.86
N MET A 147 -30.81 68.09 14.62
CA MET A 147 -31.18 69.09 13.62
C MET A 147 -32.44 69.88 14.04
N ASN A 148 -33.45 69.20 14.59
CA ASN A 148 -34.67 69.87 15.06
C ASN A 148 -34.39 70.79 16.25
N GLU A 149 -33.51 70.38 17.16
CA GLU A 149 -33.05 71.22 18.28
C GLU A 149 -32.35 72.49 17.76
N LYS A 150 -31.36 72.34 16.87
CA LYS A 150 -30.66 73.48 16.24
C LYS A 150 -31.61 74.42 15.49
N ILE A 151 -32.62 73.90 14.79
CA ILE A 151 -33.65 74.72 14.12
C ILE A 151 -34.50 75.49 15.15
N SER A 152 -34.86 74.85 16.27
CA SER A 152 -35.63 75.48 17.34
C SER A 152 -34.84 76.62 18.00
N GLU A 153 -33.56 76.37 18.32
CA GLU A 153 -32.64 77.37 18.86
C GLU A 153 -32.52 78.58 17.92
N LEU A 154 -32.26 78.34 16.64
CA LEU A 154 -32.18 79.40 15.63
C LEU A 154 -33.48 80.19 15.51
N ARG A 155 -34.64 79.54 15.57
CA ARG A 155 -35.94 80.23 15.57
C ARG A 155 -36.08 81.15 16.79
N ILE A 156 -35.69 80.70 17.98
CA ILE A 156 -35.74 81.51 19.21
C ILE A 156 -34.81 82.72 19.07
N GLU A 157 -33.60 82.53 18.56
CA GLU A 157 -32.65 83.63 18.33
C GLU A 157 -33.19 84.68 17.35
N ILE A 158 -33.75 84.24 16.21
CA ILE A 158 -34.39 85.15 15.25
C ILE A 158 -35.53 85.93 15.89
N HIS A 159 -36.42 85.29 16.67
CA HIS A 159 -37.51 85.98 17.36
C HIS A 159 -36.99 87.01 18.36
N LYS A 160 -35.94 86.67 19.11
CA LYS A 160 -35.28 87.63 20.02
C LYS A 160 -34.76 88.84 19.25
N LEU A 161 -34.02 88.63 18.15
CA LEU A 161 -33.49 89.71 17.31
C LEU A 161 -34.59 90.61 16.75
N ILE A 162 -35.66 90.04 16.18
CA ILE A 162 -36.80 90.79 15.65
C ILE A 162 -37.48 91.60 16.78
N SER A 163 -37.68 91.00 17.96
CA SER A 163 -38.32 91.68 19.08
C SER A 163 -37.51 92.89 19.55
N VAL A 164 -36.17 92.75 19.60
CA VAL A 164 -35.25 93.83 19.97
C VAL A 164 -35.30 94.93 18.91
N GLN A 165 -35.19 94.57 17.63
CA GLN A 165 -35.28 95.53 16.53
C GLN A 165 -36.61 96.29 16.51
N THR A 166 -37.74 95.59 16.73
CA THR A 166 -39.09 96.19 16.76
C THR A 166 -39.22 97.21 17.89
N LYS A 167 -38.71 96.90 19.09
CA LYS A 167 -38.67 97.83 20.22
C LYS A 167 -37.89 99.10 19.88
N TRP A 168 -36.72 98.95 19.26
CA TRP A 168 -35.91 100.10 18.81
C TRP A 168 -36.60 100.93 17.73
N MET A 169 -37.25 100.30 16.73
CA MET A 169 -38.00 101.02 15.70
C MET A 169 -39.19 101.80 16.27
N LEU A 170 -39.96 101.21 17.19
CA LEU A 170 -41.07 101.91 17.85
C LEU A 170 -40.58 103.13 18.62
N GLY A 171 -39.48 102.99 19.36
CA GLY A 171 -38.84 104.13 20.05
C GLY A 171 -38.41 105.23 19.08
N ALA A 172 -37.81 104.88 17.95
CA ALA A 172 -37.39 105.83 16.92
C ALA A 172 -38.59 106.55 16.26
N ILE A 173 -39.67 105.85 15.93
CA ILE A 173 -40.89 106.43 15.36
C ILE A 173 -41.54 107.41 16.35
N ILE A 174 -41.65 107.04 17.63
CA ILE A 174 -42.18 107.92 18.68
C ILE A 174 -41.34 109.20 18.77
N ALA A 175 -40.01 109.07 18.77
CA ALA A 175 -39.11 110.23 18.79
C ALA A 175 -39.31 111.14 17.56
N LEU A 176 -39.41 110.58 16.34
CA LEU A 176 -39.64 111.33 15.11
C LEU A 176 -41.00 112.07 15.10
N THR A 177 -42.08 111.41 15.53
CA THR A 177 -43.42 112.03 15.62
C THR A 177 -43.46 113.16 16.66
N GLY A 178 -42.78 112.98 17.80
CA GLY A 178 -42.61 114.03 18.80
C GLY A 178 -41.91 115.27 18.24
N ILE A 179 -40.80 115.08 17.52
CA ILE A 179 -40.07 116.17 16.85
C ILE A 179 -40.95 116.87 15.81
N PHE A 180 -41.66 116.12 14.95
CA PHE A 180 -42.56 116.70 13.96
C PHE A 180 -43.66 117.56 14.58
N SER A 181 -44.26 117.11 15.69
CA SER A 181 -45.30 117.88 16.39
C SER A 181 -44.77 119.18 17.02
N ILE A 182 -43.48 119.25 17.36
CA ILE A 182 -42.83 120.47 17.83
C ILE A 182 -42.62 121.44 16.66
N ILE A 183 -42.15 120.93 15.51
CA ILE A 183 -41.90 121.75 14.31
C ILE A 183 -43.19 122.37 13.75
N VAL A 184 -44.32 121.66 13.73
CA VAL A 184 -45.60 122.18 13.20
C VAL A 184 -46.25 123.24 14.11
N LYS A 185 -45.88 123.30 15.40
CA LYS A 185 -46.41 124.28 16.36
C LYS A 185 -45.56 125.55 16.51
N LEU A 186 -44.40 125.59 15.85
CA LEU A 186 -43.53 126.76 15.70
C LEU A 186 -43.91 127.53 14.43
#